data_AF-A0AAE1A753-F1
#
_entry.id   AF-A0AAE1A753-F1
#
_cell.length_a   1.000
_cell.length_b   1.000
_cell.length_c   1.000
_cell.angle_alpha   90.00
_cell.angle_beta   90.00
_cell.angle_gamma   90.00
#
_symmetry.space_group_name_H-M   'P 1'
#
loop_
_entity.id
_entity.type
_entity.pdbx_description
1 polymer ?
#
loop_
_entity_poly.entity_id
_entity_poly.type
_entity_poly.pdbx_seq_one_letter_code
_entity_poly.pdbx_strand_id
1 'polypeptide(L)'
;MNKNLQGKRSLTSPITRLFKSPLCRNHNAETGNLTDTQLKERLTSVQSKIQEVKKEIEELKAGGYMEAELQVHIDKLHEYNEIKDVGQMVLGRIAVIEGLQTKDLYQRYGLDIKD
;
A
#
# COMPACT_ATOMS: atom_id res chain seq x y z
N MET A 1 37.15 -59.58 -36.48
CA MET A 1 37.77 -59.39 -35.15
C MET A 1 37.53 -57.96 -34.70
N ASN A 2 36.89 -57.81 -33.54
CA ASN A 2 36.62 -56.54 -32.86
C ASN A 2 37.89 -55.85 -32.35
N LYS A 3 37.85 -54.51 -32.26
CA LYS A 3 38.19 -53.64 -31.10
C LYS A 3 38.18 -52.15 -31.56
N ASN A 4 37.13 -51.35 -31.35
CA ASN A 4 36.72 -50.57 -30.16
C ASN A 4 37.30 -49.12 -30.11
N LEU A 5 36.57 -48.22 -29.42
CA LEU A 5 36.88 -46.82 -28.98
C LEU A 5 36.60 -45.67 -29.97
N GLN A 6 35.78 -44.63 -29.73
CA GLN A 6 34.98 -44.18 -28.58
C GLN A 6 33.77 -43.37 -29.07
N GLY A 7 32.65 -43.50 -28.34
CA GLY A 7 31.45 -42.71 -28.55
C GLY A 7 31.62 -41.24 -28.15
N LYS A 8 31.19 -40.33 -29.02
CA LYS A 8 30.92 -38.94 -28.67
C LYS A 8 29.57 -38.89 -27.94
N ARG A 9 29.59 -39.10 -26.62
CA ARG A 9 28.44 -38.76 -25.76
C ARG A 9 28.36 -37.24 -25.72
N SER A 10 27.35 -36.64 -26.33
CA SER A 10 27.04 -35.24 -26.05
C SER A 10 26.61 -35.14 -24.59
N LEU A 11 27.43 -34.51 -23.76
CA LEU A 11 27.07 -34.17 -22.39
C LEU A 11 26.05 -33.03 -22.45
N THR A 12 24.78 -33.34 -22.71
CA THR A 12 23.69 -32.39 -22.42
C THR A 12 23.53 -32.39 -20.90
N SER A 13 24.18 -31.43 -20.24
CA SER A 13 23.94 -31.16 -18.82
C SER A 13 22.43 -31.02 -18.57
N PRO A 14 21.86 -31.62 -17.51
CA PRO A 14 20.43 -31.48 -17.18
C PRO A 14 20.00 -30.05 -16.79
N ILE A 15 20.94 -29.11 -16.78
CA ILE A 15 20.76 -27.73 -16.26
C ILE A 15 20.72 -26.73 -17.42
N THR A 16 19.76 -26.92 -18.33
CA THR A 16 19.28 -25.84 -19.22
C THR A 16 17.76 -25.84 -19.29
N ARG A 17 17.09 -26.28 -18.22
CA ARG A 17 15.71 -25.81 -17.99
C ARG A 17 15.82 -24.33 -17.65
N LEU A 18 15.83 -23.48 -18.67
CA LEU A 18 15.55 -22.06 -18.54
C LEU A 18 14.32 -21.93 -17.64
N PHE A 19 14.49 -21.21 -16.53
CA PHE A 19 13.40 -20.76 -15.69
C PHE A 19 12.38 -20.05 -16.59
N LYS A 20 11.26 -20.72 -16.85
CA LYS A 20 10.14 -20.14 -17.59
C LYS A 20 9.36 -19.32 -16.59
N SER A 21 9.65 -18.02 -16.58
CA SER A 21 8.84 -17.05 -15.89
C SER A 21 7.39 -17.18 -16.39
N PRO A 22 6.36 -17.13 -15.51
CA PRO A 22 4.97 -17.02 -15.94
C PRO A 22 4.71 -15.81 -16.84
N LEU A 23 5.65 -14.85 -16.83
CA LEU A 23 5.69 -13.66 -17.66
C LEU A 23 6.65 -13.84 -18.85
N CYS A 24 6.62 -14.98 -19.54
CA CYS A 24 7.10 -15.04 -20.92
C CYS A 24 6.18 -14.18 -21.79
N ARG A 25 6.36 -12.86 -21.69
CA ARG A 25 5.74 -11.86 -22.54
C ARG A 25 6.19 -12.19 -23.96
N ASN A 26 5.27 -12.68 -24.78
CA ASN A 26 5.47 -12.77 -26.21
C ASN A 26 5.88 -11.37 -26.70
N HIS A 27 7.16 -11.17 -27.00
CA HIS A 27 7.64 -9.91 -27.60
C HIS A 27 6.98 -9.66 -28.98
N ASN A 28 6.27 -10.63 -29.54
CA ASN A 28 5.60 -10.49 -30.85
C ASN A 28 4.07 -10.60 -30.77
N ALA A 29 3.48 -10.54 -29.57
CA ALA A 29 2.03 -10.37 -29.44
C ALA A 29 1.74 -8.88 -29.33
N GLU A 30 1.32 -8.28 -30.46
CA GLU A 30 0.70 -6.95 -30.56
C GLU A 30 1.60 -5.69 -30.59
N THR A 31 2.75 -5.74 -31.25
CA THR A 31 3.22 -4.56 -32.00
C THR A 31 2.89 -4.74 -33.47
N GLY A 32 1.60 -4.93 -33.78
CA GLY A 32 1.12 -4.59 -35.11
C GLY A 32 1.37 -3.10 -35.29
N ASN A 33 1.99 -2.68 -36.39
CA ASN A 33 2.22 -1.28 -36.73
C ASN A 33 0.87 -0.53 -36.67
N LEU A 34 0.54 0.06 -35.52
CA LEU A 34 -0.61 0.92 -35.35
C LEU A 34 -0.45 2.05 -36.35
N THR A 35 -1.46 2.30 -37.17
CA THR A 35 -1.40 3.40 -38.12
C THR A 35 -1.23 4.71 -37.36
N ASP A 36 -0.53 5.68 -37.96
CA ASP A 36 -0.33 7.01 -37.37
C ASP A 36 -1.65 7.64 -36.88
N THR A 37 -2.75 7.35 -37.59
CA THR A 37 -4.12 7.73 -37.20
C THR A 37 -4.58 7.07 -35.91
N GLN A 38 -4.40 5.75 -35.74
CA GLN A 38 -4.77 5.03 -34.51
C GLN A 38 -3.94 5.48 -33.31
N LEU A 39 -2.67 5.85 -33.54
CA LEU A 39 -1.80 6.43 -32.50
C LEU A 39 -2.30 7.81 -32.08
N LYS A 40 -2.66 8.67 -33.04
CA LYS A 40 -3.24 9.99 -32.77
C LYS A 40 -4.56 9.90 -32.01
N GLU A 41 -5.44 8.98 -32.38
CA GLU A 41 -6.70 8.74 -31.67
C GLU A 41 -6.49 8.23 -30.23
N ARG A 42 -5.52 7.34 -30.01
CA ARG A 42 -5.17 6.91 -28.64
C ARG A 42 -4.60 8.08 -27.83
N LEU A 43 -3.75 8.89 -28.43
CA LEU A 43 -3.15 10.04 -27.76
C LEU A 43 -4.22 11.07 -27.36
N THR A 44 -5.16 11.38 -28.24
CA THR A 44 -6.29 12.28 -27.91
C THR A 44 -7.19 11.66 -26.84
N SER A 45 -7.49 10.36 -26.91
CA SER A 45 -8.30 9.69 -25.88
C SER A 45 -7.64 9.73 -24.49
N VAL A 46 -6.33 9.45 -24.43
CA VAL A 46 -5.56 9.52 -23.18
C VAL A 46 -5.52 10.95 -22.65
N GLN A 47 -5.32 11.94 -23.53
CA GLN A 47 -5.28 13.34 -23.15
C GLN A 47 -6.63 13.84 -22.61
N SER A 48 -7.75 13.43 -23.22
CA SER A 48 -9.09 13.72 -22.70
C SER A 48 -9.32 13.10 -21.33
N LYS A 49 -8.92 11.85 -21.11
CA LYS A 49 -9.01 11.20 -19.78
C LYS A 49 -8.16 11.89 -18.73
N ILE A 50 -6.96 12.35 -19.09
CA ILE A 50 -6.13 13.14 -18.18
C ILE A 50 -6.85 14.44 -17.78
N GLN A 51 -7.51 15.12 -18.70
CA GLN A 51 -8.24 16.34 -18.39
C GLN A 51 -9.46 16.09 -17.51
N GLU A 52 -10.22 15.03 -17.79
CA GLU A 52 -11.36 14.60 -16.98
C GLU A 52 -10.96 14.29 -15.54
N VAL A 53 -9.94 13.45 -15.36
CA VAL A 53 -9.44 13.07 -14.03
C VAL A 53 -8.85 14.29 -13.29
N LYS A 54 -8.19 15.21 -13.99
CA LYS A 54 -7.71 16.47 -13.37
C LYS A 54 -8.86 17.33 -12.86
N LYS A 55 -9.95 17.43 -13.62
CA LYS A 55 -11.15 18.17 -13.20
C LYS A 55 -11.79 17.54 -11.96
N GLU A 56 -11.90 16.21 -11.93
CA GLU A 56 -12.41 15.48 -10.78
C GLU A 56 -11.55 15.72 -9.53
N ILE A 57 -10.22 15.70 -9.67
CA ILE A 57 -9.29 16.03 -8.58
C ILE A 57 -9.49 17.46 -8.07
N GLU A 58 -9.70 18.43 -8.96
CA GLU A 58 -9.95 19.82 -8.58
C GLU A 58 -11.29 20.00 -7.85
N GLU A 59 -12.35 19.32 -8.31
CA GLU A 59 -13.66 19.31 -7.67
C GLU A 59 -13.60 18.68 -6.26
N LEU A 60 -12.91 17.55 -6.11
CA LEU A 60 -12.68 16.91 -4.81
C LEU A 60 -11.89 17.80 -3.85
N LYS A 61 -10.84 18.46 -4.34
CA LYS A 61 -10.07 19.44 -3.54
C LYS A 61 -10.90 20.65 -3.16
N ALA A 62 -11.74 21.16 -4.06
CA ALA A 62 -12.66 22.27 -3.76
C ALA A 62 -13.72 21.88 -2.71
N GLY A 63 -14.10 20.60 -2.68
CA GLY A 63 -14.93 20.01 -1.62
C GLY A 63 -14.23 19.84 -0.28
N GLY A 64 -12.96 20.24 -0.15
CA GLY A 64 -12.17 20.13 1.07
C GLY A 64 -11.51 18.77 1.27
N TYR A 65 -11.63 17.83 0.33
CA TYR A 65 -10.99 16.52 0.47
C TYR A 65 -9.50 16.63 0.13
N MET A 66 -8.67 16.94 1.13
CA MET A 66 -7.23 16.90 1.02
C MET A 66 -6.64 15.75 1.82
N GLU A 67 -5.79 14.95 1.18
CA GLU A 67 -5.09 13.82 1.81
C GLU A 67 -4.26 14.25 3.03
N ALA A 68 -3.75 15.48 3.02
CA ALA A 68 -3.03 16.07 4.16
C ALA A 68 -3.90 16.23 5.41
N GLU A 69 -5.21 16.46 5.28
CA GLU A 69 -6.11 16.59 6.43
C GLU A 69 -6.33 15.26 7.15
N LEU A 70 -6.30 14.15 6.38
CA LEU A 70 -6.40 12.81 6.94
C LEU A 70 -5.17 12.48 7.78
N GLN A 71 -3.97 12.78 7.28
CA GLN A 71 -2.74 12.56 8.05
C GLN A 71 -2.74 13.40 9.34
N VAL A 72 -3.16 14.66 9.25
CA VAL A 72 -3.30 15.53 10.44
C VAL A 72 -4.29 14.97 11.46
N HIS A 73 -5.41 14.37 11.01
CA HIS A 73 -6.35 13.71 11.93
C HIS A 73 -5.77 12.45 12.57
N ILE A 74 -5.03 11.64 11.81
CA ILE A 74 -4.33 10.46 12.32
C ILE A 74 -3.32 10.86 13.40
N ASP A 75 -2.51 11.89 13.13
CA ASP A 75 -1.50 12.38 14.07
C ASP A 75 -2.15 12.90 15.36
N LYS A 76 -3.24 13.67 15.26
CA LYS A 76 -3.99 14.16 16.43
C LYS A 76 -4.62 13.03 17.26
N LEU A 77 -5.10 11.97 16.61
CA LEU A 77 -5.63 10.80 17.32
C LEU A 77 -4.53 10.06 18.08
N HIS A 78 -3.34 9.93 17.49
CA HIS A 78 -2.19 9.35 18.18
C HIS A 78 -1.76 10.20 19.38
N GLU A 79 -1.64 11.52 19.21
CA GLU A 79 -1.31 12.45 20.28
C GLU A 79 -2.33 12.40 21.44
N TYR A 80 -3.63 12.38 21.11
CA TYR A 80 -4.69 12.21 22.10
C TYR A 80 -4.55 10.89 22.86
N ASN A 81 -4.39 9.78 22.15
CA ASN A 81 -4.27 8.46 22.76
C ASN A 81 -3.03 8.34 23.66
N GLU A 82 -1.89 8.90 23.25
CA GLU A 82 -0.67 8.92 24.06
C GLU A 82 -0.90 9.66 25.38
N ILE A 83 -1.50 10.85 25.33
CA ILE A 83 -1.81 11.64 26.53
C ILE A 83 -2.82 10.90 27.41
N LYS A 84 -3.86 10.31 26.80
CA LYS A 84 -4.88 9.53 27.51
C LYS A 84 -4.25 8.34 28.23
N ASP A 85 -3.37 7.59 27.59
CA ASP A 85 -2.71 6.41 28.15
C ASP A 85 -1.79 6.77 29.32
N VAL A 86 -1.02 7.86 29.18
CA VAL A 86 -0.20 8.39 30.29
C VAL A 86 -1.10 8.82 31.45
N GLY A 87 -2.20 9.51 31.18
CA GLY A 87 -3.18 9.91 32.19
C GLY A 87 -3.78 8.71 32.93
N GLN A 88 -4.18 7.67 32.20
CA GLN A 88 -4.68 6.42 32.79
C GLN A 88 -3.65 5.69 33.64
N MET A 89 -2.39 5.67 33.20
CA MET A 89 -1.31 5.08 33.98
C MET A 89 -1.14 5.82 35.31
N VAL A 90 -1.17 7.16 35.31
CA VAL A 90 -1.08 7.97 36.52
C VAL A 90 -2.30 7.75 37.42
N LEU A 91 -3.52 7.77 36.86
CA LEU A 91 -4.75 7.48 37.61
C LEU A 91 -4.71 6.10 38.26
N GLY A 92 -4.22 5.08 37.54
CA GLY A 92 -4.06 3.73 38.08
C GLY A 92 -3.09 3.68 39.26
N ARG A 93 -2.00 4.46 39.23
CA ARG A 93 -1.08 4.57 40.37
C ARG A 93 -1.72 5.28 41.57
N ILE A 94 -2.47 6.36 41.33
CA ILE A 94 -3.19 7.08 42.38
C ILE A 94 -4.24 6.15 43.03
N ALA A 95 -4.99 5.40 42.23
CA ALA A 95 -5.96 4.41 42.71
C ALA A 95 -5.33 3.39 43.67
N VAL A 96 -4.15 2.86 43.33
CA VAL A 96 -3.42 1.91 44.16
C VAL A 96 -2.97 2.55 45.48
N ILE A 97 -2.46 3.78 45.44
CA ILE A 97 -1.97 4.49 46.64
C ILE A 97 -3.12 4.85 47.58
N GLU A 98 -4.24 5.32 47.03
CA GLU A 98 -5.41 5.71 47.82
C GLU A 98 -6.32 4.53 48.21
N GLY A 99 -6.07 3.34 47.67
CA GLY A 99 -6.92 2.16 47.86
C GLY A 99 -8.33 2.32 47.26
N LEU A 100 -8.49 3.24 46.30
CA LEU A 100 -9.76 3.52 45.63
C LEU A 100 -9.87 2.76 44.32
N GLN A 101 -11.09 2.57 43.83
CA GLN A 101 -11.28 2.04 42.49
C GLN A 101 -11.08 3.16 41.48
N THR A 102 -10.49 2.83 40.32
CA THR A 102 -10.22 3.81 39.26
C THR A 102 -11.50 4.57 38.86
N LYS A 103 -12.67 3.92 38.86
CA LYS A 103 -13.97 4.55 38.58
C LYS A 103 -14.32 5.72 39.53
N ASP A 104 -13.91 5.64 40.80
CA ASP A 104 -14.20 6.67 41.81
C ASP A 104 -13.31 7.91 41.57
N LEU A 105 -12.11 7.69 41.02
CA LEU A 105 -11.21 8.76 40.58
C LEU A 105 -11.71 9.43 39.30
N TYR A 106 -12.28 8.70 38.36
CA TYR A 106 -12.92 9.29 37.18
C TYR A 106 -14.02 10.28 37.59
N GLN A 107 -14.90 9.88 38.51
CA GLN A 107 -15.95 10.78 39.02
C GLN A 107 -15.36 11.99 39.76
N ARG A 108 -14.31 11.80 40.57
CA ARG A 108 -13.64 12.88 41.30
C ARG A 108 -12.99 13.91 40.39
N TYR A 109 -12.37 13.47 39.28
CA TYR A 109 -11.71 14.33 38.32
C TYR A 109 -12.63 14.80 37.18
N GLY A 110 -13.92 14.43 37.20
CA GLY A 110 -14.89 14.81 36.18
C GLY A 110 -14.63 14.18 34.82
N LEU A 111 -14.03 13.00 34.78
CA LEU A 111 -13.72 12.24 33.57
C LEU A 111 -14.86 11.29 33.21
N ASP A 112 -15.23 11.22 31.93
CA ASP A 112 -16.11 10.18 31.42
C ASP A 112 -15.31 8.92 31.08
N ILE A 113 -15.87 7.75 31.39
CA ILE A 113 -15.31 6.44 31.04
C ILE A 113 -15.56 6.13 29.56
N LYS A 114 -16.47 6.86 28.91
CA LYS A 114 -16.89 6.66 27.52
C LYS A 114 -16.18 7.52 26.47
N ASP A 115 -15.29 8.42 26.90
CA ASP A 115 -14.37 9.19 26.02
C ASP A 115 -13.17 8.33 25.55
#